data_AF-A0A3L7XS45-F1
#
_entry.id   AF-A0A3L7XS45-F1
#
_cell.length_a   1.000
_cell.length_b   1.000
_cell.length_c   1.000
_cell.angle_alpha   90.00
_cell.angle_beta   90.00
_cell.angle_gamma   90.00
#
_symmetry.space_group_name_H-M   'P 1'
#
loop_
_entity.id
_entity.type
_entity.pdbx_description
1 polymer ?
#
loop_
_entity_poly.entity_id
_entity_poly.type
_entity_poly.pdbx_seq_one_letter_code
_entity_poly.pdbx_strand_id
1 'polypeptide(L)'
;MNSINFYSYPFIAAIIMLVLLGARGFTKIAPAHWLATAALGCTLAAGWWIMRPAPTEIPAAIALEAAFNSGKPILIEFQSPF
;
A
#
# COMPACT_ATOMS: atom_id res chain seq x y z
N MET A 1 1.14 11.95 13.35
CA MET A 1 0.65 11.08 12.26
C MET A 1 1.28 9.71 12.46
N ASN A 2 0.46 8.67 12.62
CA ASN A 2 1.00 7.32 12.83
C ASN A 2 1.51 6.78 11.49
N SER A 3 2.81 6.54 11.37
CA SER A 3 3.47 6.09 10.13
C SER A 3 3.17 4.63 9.78
N ILE A 4 2.48 3.91 10.66
CA ILE A 4 2.05 2.52 10.47
C ILE A 4 0.52 2.50 10.34
N ASN A 5 0.03 2.11 9.17
CA ASN A 5 -1.39 1.86 8.92
C ASN A 5 -1.65 0.36 8.66
N PHE A 6 -2.91 -0.07 8.68
CA PHE A 6 -3.29 -1.47 8.47
C PHE A 6 -2.77 -2.04 7.14
N TYR A 7 -2.64 -1.20 6.12
CA TYR A 7 -2.12 -1.58 4.80
C TYR A 7 -0.60 -1.77 4.76
N SER A 8 0.11 -1.38 5.82
CA SER A 8 1.55 -1.56 5.95
C SER A 8 1.92 -2.97 6.41
N TYR A 9 0.98 -3.71 7.02
CA TYR A 9 1.25 -5.04 7.58
C TYR A 9 1.71 -6.08 6.55
N PRO A 10 1.15 -6.16 5.33
CA PRO A 10 1.64 -7.10 4.32
C PRO A 10 3.08 -6.81 3.88
N PHE A 11 3.44 -5.53 3.78
CA PHE A 11 4.80 -5.11 3.47
C PHE A 11 5.78 -5.44 4.60
N ILE A 12 5.38 -5.18 5.85
CA ILE A 12 6.15 -5.54 7.04
C ILE A 12 6.35 -7.07 7.11
N ALA A 13 5.30 -7.86 6.85
CA ALA A 13 5.38 -9.32 6.81
C ALA A 13 6.35 -9.82 5.73
N ALA A 14 6.32 -9.22 4.53
CA ALA A 14 7.25 -9.55 3.46
C ALA A 14 8.72 -9.24 3.83
N ILE A 15 8.97 -8.09 4.47
CA ILE A 15 10.31 -7.73 4.96
C ILE A 15 10.80 -8.72 6.00
N ILE A 16 9.96 -9.07 6.99
CA ILE A 16 10.33 -10.05 8.02
C ILE A 16 10.69 -11.39 7.38
N MET A 17 9.90 -11.85 6.39
CA MET A 17 10.21 -13.06 5.63
C MET A 17 11.58 -12.99 4.95
N LEU A 18 11.86 -11.89 4.25
CA LEU A 18 13.15 -11.68 3.57
C LEU A 18 14.34 -11.68 4.54
N VAL A 19 14.18 -11.05 5.71
CA VAL A 19 15.22 -11.03 6.76
C VAL A 19 15.47 -12.44 7.30
N LEU A 20 14.40 -13.20 7.59
CA LEU A 20 14.52 -14.58 8.07
C LEU A 20 15.14 -15.51 7.01
N LEU A 21 14.82 -15.28 5.74
CA LEU A 21 15.41 -16.02 4.61
C LEU A 21 16.90 -15.69 4.46
N GLY A 22 17.26 -14.41 4.49
CA GLY A 22 18.64 -13.93 4.37
C GLY A 22 19.53 -14.37 5.55
N ALA A 23 18.98 -14.45 6.76
CA ALA A 23 19.69 -14.93 7.94
C ALA A 23 20.16 -16.39 7.83
N ARG A 24 19.50 -17.22 7.01
CA ARG A 24 19.90 -18.61 6.75
C ARG A 24 20.97 -18.73 5.66
N GLY A 25 21.34 -17.62 5.03
CA GLY A 25 22.27 -17.54 3.90
C GLY A 25 21.60 -18.02 2.61
N PHE A 26 21.41 -17.10 1.66
CA PHE A 26 20.72 -17.35 0.38
C PHE A 26 21.30 -18.52 -0.45
N THR A 27 22.55 -18.91 -0.19
CA THR A 27 23.26 -19.99 -0.88
C THR A 27 22.97 -21.39 -0.34
N LYS A 28 22.39 -21.52 0.86
CA LYS A 28 22.07 -22.83 1.49
C LYS A 28 20.60 -23.23 1.33
N ILE A 29 19.82 -22.44 0.60
CA ILE A 29 18.38 -22.59 0.51
C ILE A 29 18.04 -23.54 -0.64
N ALA A 30 17.42 -24.67 -0.32
CA ALA A 30 16.97 -25.61 -1.34
C ALA A 30 15.93 -24.94 -2.27
N PRO A 31 15.87 -25.31 -3.56
CA PRO A 31 14.95 -24.71 -4.54
C PRO A 31 13.48 -24.72 -4.10
N ALA A 32 13.06 -25.77 -3.38
CA ALA A 32 11.69 -25.87 -2.84
C ALA A 32 11.36 -24.76 -1.82
N HIS A 33 12.33 -24.34 -1.00
CA HIS A 33 12.14 -23.23 -0.05
C HIS A 33 12.05 -21.88 -0.76
N TRP A 34 12.79 -21.70 -1.86
CA TRP A 34 12.63 -20.54 -2.73
C TRP A 34 11.24 -20.48 -3.35
N LEU A 35 10.74 -21.61 -3.85
CA LEU A 35 9.39 -21.72 -4.42
C LEU A 35 8.31 -21.41 -3.37
N ALA A 36 8.45 -21.97 -2.16
CA ALA A 36 7.53 -21.73 -1.05
C ALA A 36 7.54 -20.24 -0.64
N THR A 37 8.72 -19.62 -0.60
CA THR A 37 8.84 -18.19 -0.28
C THR A 37 8.21 -17.32 -1.36
N ALA A 38 8.40 -17.66 -2.64
CA ALA A 38 7.76 -16.98 -3.74
C ALA A 38 6.22 -17.10 -3.69
N ALA A 39 5.70 -18.30 -3.39
CA ALA A 39 4.26 -18.52 -3.22
C ALA A 39 3.68 -17.72 -2.05
N LEU A 40 4.40 -17.64 -0.93
CA LEU A 40 4.02 -16.84 0.23
C LEU A 40 4.08 -15.33 -0.06
N GLY A 41 5.09 -14.87 -0.79
CA GLY A 41 5.18 -13.50 -1.27
C GLY A 41 4.00 -13.13 -2.18
N CYS A 42 3.64 -13.99 -3.12
CA CYS A 42 2.50 -13.79 -4.02
C CYS A 42 1.17 -13.74 -3.27
N THR A 43 0.96 -14.60 -2.27
CA THR A 43 -0.27 -14.59 -1.46
C THR A 43 -0.37 -13.34 -0.58
N LEU A 44 0.74 -12.86 -0.01
CA LEU A 44 0.78 -11.58 0.70
C LEU A 44 0.49 -10.39 -0.22
N ALA A 45 1.07 -10.37 -1.42
CA ALA A 45 0.82 -9.33 -2.42
C ALA A 45 -0.64 -9.33 -2.90
N ALA A 46 -1.22 -10.50 -3.15
CA ALA A 46 -2.62 -10.66 -3.51
C ALA A 46 -3.56 -10.24 -2.36
N GLY A 47 -3.26 -10.66 -1.12
CA GLY A 47 -4.01 -10.25 0.05
C GLY A 47 -3.99 -8.73 0.26
N TRP A 48 -2.81 -8.10 0.08
CA TRP A 48 -2.69 -6.65 0.08
C TRP A 48 -3.51 -6.01 -1.04
N TRP A 49 -3.44 -6.54 -2.27
CA TRP A 49 -4.19 -6.01 -3.40
C TRP A 49 -5.72 -6.02 -3.19
N ILE A 50 -6.22 -7.03 -2.49
CA ILE A 50 -7.65 -7.15 -2.12
C ILE A 50 -8.00 -6.18 -1.00
N MET A 51 -7.14 -6.07 0.03
CA MET A 51 -7.43 -5.25 1.20
C MET A 51 -7.17 -3.77 0.99
N ARG A 52 -6.29 -3.39 0.06
CA ARG A 52 -5.91 -1.98 -0.14
C ARG A 52 -7.18 -1.15 -0.39
N PRO A 53 -7.24 0.07 0.15
CA PRO A 53 -8.36 0.95 -0.15
C PRO A 53 -8.36 1.18 -1.66
N ALA A 54 -9.54 1.08 -2.29
CA ALA A 54 -9.67 1.58 -3.64
C ALA A 54 -9.15 3.02 -3.65
N PRO A 55 -8.35 3.42 -4.65
CA PRO A 55 -8.08 4.83 -4.82
C PRO A 55 -9.44 5.49 -4.93
N THR A 56 -9.85 6.23 -3.90
CA THR A 56 -10.92 7.19 -4.06
C THR A 56 -10.37 8.14 -5.12
N GLU A 57 -10.81 7.97 -6.37
CA GLU A 57 -10.82 9.09 -7.30
C GLU A 57 -11.59 10.15 -6.56
N ILE A 58 -10.90 11.11 -5.97
CA ILE A 58 -11.54 12.15 -5.18
C ILE A 58 -12.30 12.95 -6.24
N PRO A 59 -13.63 12.76 -6.42
CA PRO A 59 -14.34 13.47 -7.48
C PRO A 59 -14.28 14.98 -7.18
N ALA A 60 -14.13 15.31 -5.90
CA ALA A 60 -13.88 16.65 -5.41
C ALA A 60 -12.53 17.23 -5.85
N ALA A 61 -11.46 16.46 -6.11
CA ALA A 61 -10.19 17.02 -6.59
C ALA A 61 -10.29 17.49 -8.05
N ILE A 62 -10.91 16.66 -8.91
CA ILE A 62 -11.17 17.00 -10.32
C ILE A 62 -12.18 18.16 -10.40
N ALA A 63 -13.24 18.14 -9.59
CA ALA A 63 -14.21 19.22 -9.52
C ALA A 63 -13.62 20.52 -8.98
N LEU A 64 -12.68 20.44 -8.01
CA LEU A 64 -11.98 21.58 -7.45
C LEU A 64 -11.02 22.21 -8.47
N GLU A 65 -10.28 21.39 -9.22
CA GLU A 65 -9.39 21.85 -10.28
C GLU A 65 -10.18 22.53 -11.42
N ALA A 66 -11.31 21.96 -11.82
CA ALA A 66 -12.24 22.59 -12.76
C ALA A 66 -12.80 23.92 -12.22
N ALA A 67 -13.10 23.98 -10.91
CA ALA A 67 -13.60 25.19 -10.28
C ALA A 67 -12.52 26.28 -10.21
N PHE A 68 -11.28 25.96 -9.84
CA PHE A 68 -10.15 26.91 -9.86
C PHE A 68 -9.88 27.50 -11.24
N ASN A 69 -10.02 26.70 -12.30
CA ASN A 69 -9.84 27.15 -13.68
C ASN A 69 -11.03 27.94 -14.25
N SER A 70 -12.15 28.04 -13.52
CA SER A 70 -13.36 28.73 -14.00
C SER A 70 -13.29 30.27 -13.96
N GLY A 71 -12.25 30.82 -13.32
CA GLY A 71 -12.06 32.27 -13.17
C GLY A 71 -13.08 32.97 -12.26
N LYS A 72 -13.92 32.20 -11.56
CA LYS A 72 -14.91 32.71 -10.61
C LYS A 72 -14.39 32.60 -9.18
N PRO A 73 -14.72 33.54 -8.28
CA PRO A 73 -14.43 33.38 -6.86
C PRO A 73 -15.25 32.21 -6.29
N ILE A 74 -14.58 31.34 -5.55
CA ILE A 74 -15.12 30.09 -5.02
C ILE A 74 -14.77 30.02 -3.54
N LEU A 75 -15.76 29.73 -2.70
CA LEU A 75 -15.55 29.46 -1.29
C LEU A 75 -15.34 27.95 -1.12
N ILE A 76 -14.16 27.56 -0.63
CA ILE A 76 -13.83 26.18 -0.34
C ILE A 76 -13.82 26.01 1.17
N GLU A 77 -14.79 25.26 1.69
CA GLU A 77 -14.86 24.93 3.09
C GLU A 77 -14.13 23.62 3.35
N PHE A 78 -13.00 23.70 4.06
CA PHE A 78 -12.25 22.52 4.47
C PHE A 78 -12.83 22.01 5.79
N GLN A 79 -13.70 21.01 5.72
CA GLN A 79 -14.18 20.33 6.92
C GLN A 79 -13.23 19.20 7.30
N SER A 80 -12.58 19.35 8.46
CA SER A 80 -11.84 18.27 9.11
C SER A 80 -12.81 17.45 9.98
N PRO A 81 -12.88 16.12 9.82
CA PRO A 81 -13.60 15.25 10.76
C PRO A 81 -12.81 14.95 12.04
N PHE A 82 -11.60 15.52 12.19
CA PHE A 82 -10.76 15.47 13.40
C PHE A 82 -10.71 16.82 14.07
#